data_AF-A0A969RPQ1-F1
#
_entry.id   AF-A0A969RPQ1-F1
#
_cell.length_a   1.000
_cell.length_b   1.000
_cell.length_c   1.000
_cell.angle_alpha   90.00
_cell.angle_beta   90.00
_cell.angle_gamma   90.00
#
_symmetry.space_group_name_H-M   'P 1'
#
loop_
_entity.id
_entity.type
_entity.pdbx_description
1 polymer ?
#
loop_
_entity_poly.entity_id
_entity_poly.type
_entity_poly.pdbx_seq_one_letter_code
_entity_poly.pdbx_strand_id
1 'polypeptide(L)' 'MPQYHRKAIAGLTILTLALGGITTLSYAGIRLTLQASQRDEVHPTAIPWLQTRSACEETGRIWDNNNCWDQEHSPDF' A
#
# COMPACT_ATOMS: atom_id res chain seq x y z
N MET A 1 -6.11 12.79 -53.62
CA MET A 1 -5.21 13.03 -52.47
C MET A 1 -5.88 13.24 -51.08
N PRO A 2 -7.17 13.63 -50.91
CA PRO A 2 -7.73 13.92 -49.56
C PRO A 2 -8.11 12.68 -48.72
N GLN A 3 -8.26 11.51 -49.36
CA GLN A 3 -8.65 10.25 -48.67
C GLN A 3 -7.53 9.70 -47.76
N TYR A 4 -6.27 9.87 -48.14
CA TYR A 4 -5.12 9.38 -47.37
C TYR A 4 -4.97 10.12 -46.03
N HIS A 5 -5.11 11.45 -46.04
CA HIS A 5 -5.02 12.27 -44.83
C HIS A 5 -6.10 11.94 -43.81
N ARG A 6 -7.34 11.65 -44.24
CA ARG A 6 -8.44 11.28 -43.33
C ARG A 6 -8.17 9.96 -42.60
N LYS A 7 -7.62 8.96 -43.31
CA LYS A 7 -7.23 7.68 -42.71
C LYS A 7 -6.03 7.83 -41.77
N ALA A 8 -5.06 8.66 -42.13
CA ALA A 8 -3.90 8.95 -41.30
C ALA A 8 -4.30 9.68 -40.00
N ILE A 9 -5.19 10.68 -40.08
CA ILE A 9 -5.71 11.39 -38.90
C ILE A 9 -6.49 10.44 -37.99
N ALA A 10 -7.39 9.63 -38.55
CA ALA A 10 -8.14 8.64 -37.76
C ALA A 10 -7.19 7.66 -37.05
N GLY A 11 -6.18 7.14 -37.76
CA GLY A 11 -5.17 6.26 -37.17
C GLY A 11 -4.38 6.93 -36.03
N LEU A 12 -3.99 8.20 -36.22
CA LEU A 12 -3.27 8.96 -35.20
C LEU A 12 -4.13 9.19 -33.95
N THR A 13 -5.42 9.52 -34.12
CA THR A 13 -6.35 9.72 -32.99
C THR A 13 -6.63 8.44 -32.21
N ILE A 14 -6.71 7.29 -32.87
CA ILE A 14 -6.89 5.99 -32.19
C ILE A 14 -5.63 5.65 -31.38
N LEU A 15 -4.45 5.92 -31.95
CA LEU A 15 -3.17 5.66 -31.30
C LEU A 15 -3.00 6.52 -30.03
N THR A 16 -3.34 7.80 -30.07
CA THR A 16 -3.22 8.68 -28.90
C THR A 16 -4.18 8.29 -27.78
N LEU A 17 -5.42 7.90 -28.12
CA LEU A 17 -6.40 7.41 -27.15
C LEU A 17 -5.94 6.10 -26.50
N ALA A 18 -5.39 5.16 -27.28
CA ALA A 18 -4.87 3.91 -26.75
C ALA A 18 -3.69 4.15 -25.78
N LEU A 19 -2.74 5.00 -26.16
CA LEU A 19 -1.59 5.32 -25.31
C LEU A 19 -2.00 6.05 -24.03
N GLY A 20 -2.93 7.01 -24.11
CA GLY A 20 -3.47 7.71 -22.93
C GLY A 20 -4.25 6.79 -21.98
N GLY A 21 -4.99 5.82 -22.50
CA GLY A 21 -5.66 4.80 -21.69
C GLY A 21 -4.67 3.91 -20.93
N ILE A 22 -3.59 3.49 -21.58
CA ILE A 22 -2.56 2.64 -20.97
C ILE A 22 -1.83 3.39 -19.84
N THR A 23 -1.45 4.65 -20.05
CA THR A 23 -0.72 5.43 -19.05
C THR A 23 -1.55 5.72 -17.80
N THR A 24 -2.83 6.05 -17.97
CA THR A 24 -3.75 6.31 -16.85
C THR A 24 -4.03 5.05 -16.02
N LEU A 25 -4.26 3.90 -16.68
CA LEU A 25 -4.42 2.60 -16.00
C LEU A 25 -3.15 2.18 -15.26
N SER A 26 -1.99 2.35 -15.88
CA SER A 26 -0.69 2.05 -15.26
C SER A 26 -0.46 2.90 -14.02
N TYR A 27 -0.75 4.21 -14.10
CA TYR A 27 -0.61 5.11 -12.96
C TYR A 27 -1.54 4.74 -11.80
N ALA A 28 -2.82 4.43 -12.08
CA ALA A 28 -3.76 3.97 -11.07
C ALA A 28 -3.32 2.66 -10.41
N GLY A 29 -2.83 1.70 -11.20
CA GLY A 29 -2.29 0.43 -10.68
C GLY A 29 -1.08 0.64 -9.77
N ILE A 30 -0.13 1.50 -10.15
CA ILE A 30 1.04 1.83 -9.31
C ILE A 30 0.60 2.46 -7.98
N ARG A 31 -0.37 3.39 -8.00
CA ARG A 31 -0.86 4.04 -6.77
C ARG A 31 -1.52 3.05 -5.82
N LEU A 32 -2.30 2.11 -6.34
CA LEU A 32 -2.92 1.05 -5.54
C LEU A 32 -1.87 0.14 -4.89
N THR A 33 -0.82 -0.24 -5.64
CA THR A 33 0.28 -1.05 -5.11
C THR A 33 1.07 -0.30 -4.02
N LEU A 34 1.35 0.99 -4.21
CA LEU A 34 2.06 1.81 -3.22
C LEU A 34 1.24 2.01 -1.93
N GLN A 35 -0.08 2.21 -2.03
CA GLN A 35 -0.94 2.27 -0.85
C GLN A 35 -1.01 0.91 -0.13
N ALA A 36 -1.04 -0.20 -0.87
CA ALA A 36 -1.00 -1.52 -0.28
C ALA A 36 0.33 -1.83 0.44
N SER A 37 1.44 -1.18 0.04
CA SER A 37 2.74 -1.30 0.72
C SER A 37 2.87 -0.43 1.96
N GLN A 38 2.08 0.64 2.11
CA GLN A 38 1.95 1.35 3.39
C GLN A 38 0.95 0.61 4.30
N ARG A 39 1.26 -0.64 4.65
CA ARG A 39 0.78 -1.14 5.93
C ARG A 39 1.75 -0.59 6.96
N ASP A 40 1.22 0.14 7.95
CA ASP A 40 2.00 0.65 9.06
C ASP A 40 2.91 -0.47 9.58
N GLU A 41 4.23 -0.30 9.44
CA GLU A 41 5.18 -1.25 10.00
C GLU A 41 5.03 -1.18 11.52
N VAL A 42 4.33 -2.16 12.10
CA VAL A 42 4.22 -2.27 13.55
C VAL A 42 5.61 -2.58 14.09
N HIS A 43 6.11 -1.74 14.99
CA HIS A 43 7.36 -1.97 15.70
C HIS A 43 7.06 -2.39 17.14
N PRO A 44 6.90 -3.70 17.41
CA PRO A 44 6.51 -4.14 18.73
C PRO A 44 7.60 -3.83 19.76
N THR A 45 7.20 -3.38 20.94
CA THR A 45 8.10 -3.12 22.07
C THR A 45 7.78 -4.00 23.27
N ALA A 46 8.81 -4.43 23.99
CA ALA A 46 8.63 -5.23 25.20
C ALA A 46 8.25 -4.33 26.39
N ILE A 47 7.31 -4.79 27.22
CA ILE A 47 6.86 -4.09 28.43
C ILE A 47 7.51 -4.71 29.68
N PRO A 48 8.52 -4.06 30.29
CA PRO A 48 9.34 -4.69 31.33
C PRO A 48 8.61 -4.92 32.66
N TRP A 49 7.55 -4.16 32.94
CA TRP A 49 6.80 -4.26 34.20
C TRP A 49 5.70 -5.34 34.17
N LEU A 50 5.33 -5.84 32.98
CA LEU A 50 4.36 -6.95 32.84
C LEU A 50 5.12 -8.27 32.67
N GLN A 51 5.44 -8.90 33.79
CA GLN A 51 6.28 -10.11 33.84
C GLN A 51 5.48 -11.42 33.91
N THR A 52 4.15 -11.35 33.87
CA THR A 52 3.28 -12.52 33.86
C THR A 52 2.34 -12.50 32.67
N ARG A 53 2.06 -13.69 32.13
CA ARG A 53 1.13 -13.87 31.02
C ARG A 53 -0.25 -13.29 31.32
N SER A 54 -0.78 -13.57 32.52
CA SER A 54 -2.11 -13.09 32.91
C SER A 54 -2.20 -11.57 32.94
N ALA A 55 -1.20 -10.90 33.52
CA ALA A 55 -1.17 -9.43 33.58
C ALA A 55 -1.01 -8.82 32.18
N CYS A 56 -0.25 -9.45 31.29
CA CYS A 56 -0.13 -8.99 29.90
C CYS A 56 -1.45 -9.09 29.14
N GLU A 57 -2.08 -10.27 29.19
CA GLU A 57 -3.31 -10.57 28.46
C GLU A 57 -4.51 -9.76 29.00
N GLU A 58 -4.54 -9.43 30.31
CA GLU A 58 -5.55 -8.55 30.90
C GLU A 58 -5.53 -7.13 30.29
N THR A 59 -4.37 -6.67 29.82
CA THR A 59 -4.25 -5.39 29.13
C THR A 59 -4.57 -5.44 27.63
N GLY A 60 -4.95 -6.61 27.10
CA GLY A 60 -5.21 -6.82 25.67
C GLY A 60 -3.95 -6.92 24.80
N ARG A 61 -2.78 -7.14 25.41
CA ARG A 61 -1.49 -7.27 24.72
C ARG A 61 -1.10 -8.72 24.47
N ILE A 62 -0.07 -8.93 23.65
CA ILE A 62 0.40 -10.28 23.30
C ILE A 62 1.51 -10.73 24.23
N TRP A 63 1.34 -11.88 24.85
CA TRP A 63 2.41 -12.58 25.55
C TRP A 63 3.15 -13.52 24.60
N ASP A 64 4.44 -13.27 24.38
CA ASP A 64 5.30 -14.11 23.54
C ASP A 64 6.75 -14.10 24.05
N ASN A 65 7.44 -15.25 23.96
CA ASN A 65 8.84 -15.40 24.38
C ASN A 65 9.15 -14.87 25.79
N ASN A 66 8.27 -15.16 26.76
CA ASN A 66 8.34 -14.70 28.15
C ASN A 66 8.31 -13.16 28.32
N ASN A 67 7.85 -12.44 27.31
CA ASN A 67 7.70 -10.99 27.34
C ASN A 67 6.25 -10.60 26.96
N CYS A 68 5.84 -9.44 27.46
CA CYS A 68 4.63 -8.78 27.00
C CYS A 68 4.96 -7.78 25.88
N TRP A 69 4.30 -7.90 24.73
CA TRP A 69 4.54 -7.09 23.56
C TRP A 69 3.41 -6.08 23.31
N ASP A 70 3.78 -4.81 23.23
CA ASP A 70 2.90 -3.74 22.73
C ASP A 70 3.04 -3.64 21.20
N GLN A 71 1.91 -3.67 20.49
CA GLN A 71 1.85 -3.57 19.03
C GLN A 71 1.32 -2.20 18.56
N GLU A 72 1.10 -1.26 19.47
CA GLU A 72 0.44 0.02 19.16
C GLU A 72 1.39 1.10 18.65
N HIS A 73 2.69 0.80 18.50
CA HIS A 73 3.66 1.79 18.03
C HIS A 73 3.83 1.76 16.51
N SER A 74 3.33 2.82 15.85
CA SER A 74 3.74 3.22 14.50
C SER A 74 5.06 4.03 14.58
N PRO A 75 6.01 3.87 13.63
CA PRO A 75 7.19 4.72 13.49
C PRO A 75 6.88 6.16 13.07
N ASP A 76 5.62 6.53 12.86
CA ASP A 76 5.24 7.91 12.55
C ASP A 76 5.37 8.81 13.79
N PHE A 77 6.55 9.42 13.95
CA PHE A 77 6.86 10.43 14.96
C PHE A 77 6.89 11.86 14.40
#